data_AF-A0A014PCR4-F1
#
_entry.id   AF-A0A014PCR4-F1
#
_cell.length_a   1.000
_cell.length_b   1.000
_cell.length_c   1.000
_cell.angle_alpha   90.00
_cell.angle_beta   90.00
_cell.angle_gamma   90.00
#
_symmetry.space_group_name_H-M   'P 1'
#
loop_
_entity.id
_entity.type
_entity.pdbx_description
1 polymer ?
#
loop_
_entity_poly.entity_id
_entity_poly.type
_entity_poly.pdbx_seq_one_letter_code
_entity_poly.pdbx_strand_id
1 'polypeptide(L)'
;MGKWWDAISAPTPVADRALELLGDRSGAVIQDDTYGKTYWLIAVDTSTARSWRMRGVRILAELADEGTLLGVPPASWRAEHKTYWRIPLGPNRYLTDTHHLVLALRQALDDVLGPEPDGRQLCYRCELPTDEPVIVDIQHGASGAGRTIYACPTHARSYDRDAVTEAAARRRALERGRTR
;
A
#
# COMPACT_ATOMS: atom_id res chain seq x y z
N MET A 1 -5.13 13.86 -15.00
CA MET A 1 -3.84 14.26 -14.40
C MET A 1 -3.90 15.71 -13.94
N GLY A 2 -3.27 16.04 -12.81
CA GLY A 2 -3.09 17.42 -12.38
C GLY A 2 -2.06 18.14 -13.27
N LYS A 3 -2.29 19.41 -13.58
CA LYS A 3 -1.38 20.22 -14.41
C LYS A 3 -0.11 20.64 -13.66
N TRP A 4 -0.18 20.71 -12.34
CA TRP A 4 0.83 21.36 -11.48
C TRP A 4 1.42 20.45 -10.41
N TRP A 5 0.70 19.39 -10.05
CA TRP A 5 1.10 18.42 -9.06
C TRP A 5 0.47 17.07 -9.38
N ASP A 6 1.07 16.03 -8.83
CA ASP A 6 0.52 14.68 -8.77
C ASP A 6 0.47 14.23 -7.31
N ALA A 7 -0.17 13.10 -7.03
CA ALA A 7 -0.25 12.57 -5.69
C ALA A 7 0.21 11.12 -5.60
N ILE A 8 0.87 10.81 -4.50
CA ILE A 8 1.27 9.45 -4.13
C ILE A 8 0.42 9.02 -2.96
N SER A 9 -0.23 7.86 -3.06
CA SER A 9 -0.95 7.23 -1.96
C SER A 9 -0.12 6.13 -1.32
N ALA A 10 -0.23 5.98 0.00
CA ALA A 10 0.24 4.81 0.74
C ALA A 10 -0.79 4.36 1.79
N PRO A 11 -0.76 3.11 2.28
CA PRO A 11 -1.54 2.68 3.43
C PRO A 11 -1.14 3.48 4.69
N THR A 12 -2.09 3.80 5.55
CA THR A 12 -1.85 4.65 6.74
C THR A 12 -0.69 4.16 7.63
N PRO A 13 -0.55 2.86 7.96
CA PRO A 13 0.57 2.41 8.80
C PRO A 13 1.95 2.65 8.17
N VAL A 14 2.04 2.49 6.84
CA VAL A 14 3.28 2.79 6.08
C VAL A 14 3.52 4.30 6.07
N ALA A 15 2.45 5.08 5.93
CA ALA A 15 2.54 6.53 5.93
C ALA A 15 2.96 7.11 7.28
N ASP A 16 2.45 6.57 8.38
CA ASP A 16 2.87 6.93 9.74
C ASP A 16 4.40 6.83 9.85
N ARG A 17 4.93 5.66 9.46
CA ARG A 17 6.36 5.40 9.50
C ARG A 17 7.15 6.27 8.52
N ALA A 18 6.65 6.49 7.31
CA ALA A 18 7.30 7.36 6.33
C ALA A 18 7.36 8.82 6.80
N LEU A 19 6.34 9.32 7.49
CA LEU A 19 6.32 10.67 8.05
C LEU A 19 7.34 10.84 9.18
N GLU A 20 7.53 9.83 10.02
CA GLU A 20 8.61 9.82 11.02
C GLU A 20 10.00 9.92 10.37
N LEU A 21 10.22 9.18 9.28
CA LEU A 21 11.48 9.18 8.55
C LEU A 21 11.72 10.49 7.77
N LEU A 22 10.67 11.10 7.25
CA LEU A 22 10.75 12.37 6.53
C LEU A 22 10.97 13.55 7.49
N GLY A 23 10.30 13.54 8.64
CA GLY A 23 10.26 14.68 9.56
C GLY A 23 9.82 15.96 8.85
N ASP A 24 10.57 17.04 9.07
CA ASP A 24 10.29 18.36 8.46
C ASP A 24 10.47 18.44 6.94
N ARG A 25 11.01 17.38 6.30
CA ARG A 25 11.13 17.32 4.84
C ARG A 25 9.81 16.98 4.14
N SER A 26 8.79 16.55 4.87
CA SER A 26 7.47 16.31 4.29
C SER A 26 6.80 17.63 3.91
N GLY A 27 6.23 17.69 2.71
CA GLY A 27 5.29 18.73 2.30
C GLY A 27 3.91 18.49 2.90
N ALA A 28 2.88 19.00 2.23
CA ALA A 28 1.49 18.85 2.66
C ALA A 28 1.02 17.41 2.46
N VAL A 29 0.21 16.95 3.40
CA VAL A 29 -0.24 15.56 3.49
C VAL A 29 -1.72 15.51 3.77
N ILE A 30 -2.43 14.76 2.95
CA ILE A 30 -3.86 14.50 3.12
C ILE A 30 -4.01 13.11 3.74
N GLN A 31 -4.77 13.02 4.83
CA GLN A 31 -5.22 11.76 5.39
C GLN A 31 -6.64 11.48 4.90
N ASP A 32 -6.92 10.24 4.54
CA ASP A 32 -8.25 9.73 4.21
C ASP A 32 -8.53 8.45 4.98
N ASP A 33 -9.25 8.60 6.08
CA ASP A 33 -9.61 7.51 6.98
C ASP A 33 -10.69 6.59 6.38
N THR A 34 -11.37 7.02 5.32
CA THR A 34 -12.39 6.21 4.64
C THR A 34 -11.78 4.96 4.02
N TYR A 35 -10.60 5.11 3.41
CA TYR A 35 -9.88 4.03 2.74
C TYR A 35 -8.58 3.63 3.44
N GLY A 36 -8.29 4.25 4.59
CA GLY A 36 -7.03 4.05 5.32
C GLY A 36 -5.82 4.46 4.48
N LYS A 37 -5.94 5.54 3.71
CA LYS A 37 -4.90 6.04 2.80
C LYS A 37 -4.38 7.40 3.23
N THR A 38 -3.11 7.62 2.96
CA THR A 38 -2.45 8.91 3.12
C THR A 38 -1.86 9.32 1.80
N TYR A 39 -1.98 10.60 1.45
CA TYR A 39 -1.56 11.15 0.16
C TYR A 39 -0.55 12.28 0.35
N TRP A 40 0.57 12.20 -0.37
CA TRP A 40 1.51 13.32 -0.53
C TRP A 40 1.31 13.97 -1.89
N LEU A 41 1.45 15.29 -1.93
CA LEU A 41 1.53 16.04 -3.17
C LEU A 41 2.99 16.10 -3.65
N ILE A 42 3.22 15.83 -4.93
CA ILE A 42 4.54 15.84 -5.58
C ILE A 42 4.51 16.63 -6.89
N ALA A 43 5.67 17.00 -7.43
CA ALA A 43 5.78 17.66 -8.73
C ALA A 43 5.61 16.65 -9.89
N VAL A 44 4.88 17.03 -10.94
CA VAL A 44 4.47 16.16 -12.06
C VAL A 44 5.62 15.61 -12.91
N ASP A 45 6.80 16.23 -12.89
CA ASP A 45 7.96 15.89 -13.71
C ASP A 45 8.96 14.95 -12.99
N THR A 46 8.73 14.68 -11.71
CA THR A 46 9.62 13.84 -10.88
C THR A 46 9.15 12.38 -10.76
N SER A 47 7.97 12.06 -11.29
CA SER A 47 7.36 10.73 -11.19
C SER A 47 7.81 9.81 -12.33
N THR A 48 9.00 9.21 -12.22
CA THR A 48 9.31 8.04 -13.07
C THR A 48 8.52 6.84 -12.58
N ALA A 49 7.61 6.30 -13.40
CA ALA A 49 6.75 5.16 -13.07
C ALA A 49 7.45 4.00 -12.33
N ARG A 50 8.70 3.72 -12.71
CA ARG A 50 9.49 2.61 -12.16
C ARG A 50 9.93 2.81 -10.71
N SER A 51 10.16 4.05 -10.27
CA SER A 51 10.59 4.32 -8.89
C SER A 51 9.49 4.07 -7.86
N TRP A 52 8.22 4.07 -8.31
CA TRP A 52 7.02 3.99 -7.49
C TRP A 52 6.33 2.63 -7.49
N ARG A 53 6.87 1.64 -8.21
CA ARG A 53 6.41 0.25 -8.15
C ARG A 53 6.76 -0.35 -6.79
N MET A 54 5.94 -0.04 -5.78
CA MET A 54 6.08 -0.54 -4.43
C MET A 54 4.74 -1.08 -3.93
N ARG A 55 4.79 -2.06 -3.03
CA ARG A 55 3.62 -2.73 -2.49
C ARG A 55 2.68 -1.73 -1.79
N GLY A 56 1.50 -1.52 -2.36
CA GLY A 56 0.45 -0.68 -1.76
C GLY A 56 0.64 0.83 -1.93
N VAL A 57 1.73 1.27 -2.58
CA VAL A 57 1.98 2.66 -2.96
C VAL A 57 1.51 2.87 -4.39
N ARG A 58 0.83 3.98 -4.67
CA ARG A 58 0.34 4.28 -6.03
C ARG A 58 0.50 5.75 -6.38
N ILE A 59 0.89 6.02 -7.61
CA ILE A 59 0.78 7.34 -8.23
C ILE A 59 -0.64 7.50 -8.76
N LEU A 60 -1.30 8.62 -8.44
CA LEU A 60 -2.67 8.84 -8.87
C LEU A 60 -2.77 9.07 -10.39
N ALA A 61 -1.79 9.69 -11.02
CA ALA A 61 -1.77 9.83 -12.48
C ALA A 61 -1.66 8.49 -13.25
N GLU A 62 -1.11 7.43 -12.63
CA GLU A 62 -1.06 6.09 -13.22
C GLU A 62 -2.38 5.32 -13.07
N LEU A 63 -3.23 5.73 -12.13
CA LEU A 63 -4.54 5.16 -11.87
C LEU A 63 -5.65 5.88 -12.66
N ALA A 64 -5.32 6.43 -13.83
CA ALA A 64 -6.19 7.26 -14.67
C ALA A 64 -7.28 6.47 -15.44
N ASP A 65 -7.68 5.31 -14.93
CA ASP A 65 -9.03 4.81 -15.06
C ASP A 65 -9.98 5.71 -14.22
N GLU A 66 -11.18 5.98 -14.75
CA GLU A 66 -12.13 7.01 -14.28
C GLU A 66 -12.58 6.91 -12.80
N GLY A 67 -12.09 5.93 -12.04
CA GLY A 67 -12.50 5.64 -10.66
C GLY A 67 -11.57 6.15 -9.55
N THR A 68 -10.35 6.63 -9.82
CA THR A 68 -9.44 7.09 -8.75
C THR A 68 -9.52 8.60 -8.55
N LEU A 69 -10.39 9.01 -7.63
CA LEU A 69 -10.55 10.41 -7.22
C LEU A 69 -9.88 10.67 -5.86
N LEU A 70 -9.11 11.77 -5.76
CA LEU A 70 -8.62 12.29 -4.49
C LEU A 70 -9.49 13.46 -4.04
N GLY A 71 -10.13 13.33 -2.89
CA GLY A 71 -10.75 14.45 -2.21
C GLY A 71 -9.69 15.37 -1.62
N VAL A 72 -9.54 16.58 -2.14
CA VAL A 72 -8.67 17.60 -1.54
C VAL A 72 -9.47 18.35 -0.47
N PRO A 73 -9.09 18.25 0.82
CA PRO A 73 -9.88 18.83 1.89
C PRO A 73 -9.74 20.38 1.93
N PRO A 74 -10.77 21.12 2.39
CA PRO A 74 -10.63 22.51 2.75
C PRO A 74 -9.44 22.78 3.67
N ALA A 75 -8.77 23.93 3.51
CA ALA A 75 -7.54 24.26 4.23
C ALA A 75 -7.68 24.24 5.77
N SER A 76 -8.89 24.47 6.29
CA SER A 76 -9.20 24.45 7.71
C SER A 76 -9.41 23.04 8.29
N TRP A 77 -9.64 22.02 7.47
CA TRP A 77 -9.98 20.69 7.97
C TRP A 77 -8.75 20.02 8.61
N ARG A 78 -8.95 19.54 9.84
CA ARG A 78 -8.01 18.75 10.62
C ARG A 78 -8.67 17.41 11.01
N ALA A 79 -8.04 16.67 11.93
CA ALA A 79 -8.35 15.27 12.26
C ALA A 79 -9.80 14.99 12.70
N GLU A 80 -10.61 16.01 12.95
CA GLU A 80 -12.06 15.90 13.19
C GLU A 80 -12.88 15.51 11.93
N HIS A 81 -12.28 15.56 10.74
CA HIS A 81 -12.92 15.16 9.47
C HIS A 81 -12.37 13.82 8.95
N LYS A 82 -13.14 13.11 8.12
CA LYS A 82 -12.71 11.82 7.52
C LYS A 82 -11.59 11.95 6.49
N THR A 83 -11.57 13.07 5.77
CA THR A 83 -10.48 13.44 4.89
C THR A 83 -9.97 14.79 5.36
N TYR A 84 -8.68 14.93 5.67
CA TYR A 84 -8.16 16.15 6.30
C TYR A 84 -6.70 16.39 6.00
N TRP A 85 -6.24 17.61 6.26
CA TRP A 85 -4.81 17.91 6.22
C TRP A 85 -4.13 17.37 7.46
N ARG A 86 -3.39 16.27 7.30
CA ARG A 86 -2.52 15.73 8.34
C ARG A 86 -1.28 16.59 8.53
N ILE A 87 -0.71 17.06 7.43
CA ILE A 87 0.24 18.16 7.41
C ILE A 87 -0.38 19.27 6.56
N PRO A 88 -0.67 20.46 7.13
CA PRO A 88 -1.33 21.53 6.40
C PRO A 88 -0.42 22.14 5.35
N LEU A 89 -1.05 22.72 4.33
CA LEU A 89 -0.38 23.62 3.40
C LEU A 89 0.30 24.75 4.17
N GLY A 90 1.53 25.09 3.79
CA GLY A 90 2.27 26.19 4.39
C GLY A 90 3.38 26.69 3.47
N PRO A 91 3.97 27.87 3.77
CA PRO A 91 5.12 28.37 3.05
C PRO A 91 6.22 27.30 3.00
N ASN A 92 6.70 26.96 1.80
CA ASN A 92 7.69 25.91 1.55
C ASN A 92 7.29 24.47 1.95
N ARG A 93 6.00 24.20 2.19
CA ARG A 93 5.49 22.85 2.53
C ARG A 93 4.32 22.43 1.64
N TYR A 94 4.32 22.83 0.36
CA TYR A 94 3.26 22.45 -0.57
C TYR A 94 3.48 21.03 -1.12
N LEU A 95 4.66 20.80 -1.71
CA LEU A 95 5.02 19.54 -2.34
C LEU A 95 6.12 18.86 -1.52
N THR A 96 6.11 17.53 -1.51
CA THR A 96 7.17 16.72 -0.94
C THR A 96 8.20 16.42 -2.03
N ASP A 97 9.49 16.54 -1.68
CA ASP A 97 10.55 16.11 -2.58
C ASP A 97 10.45 14.60 -2.85
N THR A 98 10.36 14.25 -4.13
CA THR A 98 10.14 12.88 -4.58
C THR A 98 11.26 11.93 -4.18
N HIS A 99 12.52 12.39 -4.19
CA HIS A 99 13.65 11.53 -3.83
C HIS A 99 13.60 11.16 -2.36
N HIS A 100 13.36 12.13 -1.47
CA HIS A 100 13.19 11.86 -0.04
C HIS A 100 11.96 10.98 0.23
N LEU A 101 10.84 11.21 -0.46
CA LEU A 101 9.63 10.43 -0.28
C LEU A 101 9.82 8.97 -0.71
N VAL A 102 10.48 8.71 -1.84
CA VAL A 102 10.79 7.35 -2.31
C VAL A 102 11.63 6.58 -1.30
N LEU A 103 12.69 7.21 -0.76
CA LEU A 103 13.56 6.57 0.23
C LEU A 103 12.80 6.26 1.52
N ALA A 104 12.02 7.22 2.01
CA ALA A 104 11.23 7.04 3.23
C ALA A 104 10.16 5.96 3.08
N LEU A 105 9.46 5.90 1.94
CA LEU A 105 8.43 4.89 1.70
C LEU A 105 9.02 3.49 1.54
N ARG A 106 10.16 3.31 0.89
CA ARG A 106 10.83 2.00 0.81
C ARG A 106 11.17 1.47 2.19
N GLN A 107 11.84 2.30 3.00
CA GLN A 107 12.19 1.92 4.36
C GLN A 107 10.94 1.65 5.22
N ALA A 108 9.92 2.49 5.10
CA ALA A 108 8.67 2.31 5.83
C ALA A 108 7.93 1.01 5.43
N LEU A 109 7.98 0.63 4.16
CA LEU A 109 7.41 -0.63 3.68
C LEU A 109 8.13 -1.83 4.27
N ASP A 110 9.47 -1.81 4.27
CA ASP A 110 10.27 -2.88 4.86
C ASP A 110 10.02 -2.98 6.38
N ASP A 111 9.96 -1.84 7.07
CA ASP A 111 9.72 -1.77 8.53
C ASP A 111 8.31 -2.30 8.91
N VAL A 112 7.29 -1.99 8.11
CA VAL A 112 5.88 -2.25 8.45
C VAL A 112 5.36 -3.58 7.88
N LEU A 113 5.73 -3.91 6.65
CA LEU A 113 5.24 -5.09 5.93
C LEU A 113 6.29 -6.21 5.85
N GLY A 114 7.49 -5.99 6.37
CA GLY A 114 8.64 -6.85 6.17
C GLY A 114 9.24 -6.71 4.77
N PRO A 115 10.39 -7.37 4.53
CA PRO A 115 11.11 -7.27 3.27
C PRO A 115 10.23 -7.64 2.08
N GLU A 116 10.52 -7.04 0.93
CA GLU A 116 9.86 -7.42 -0.31
C GLU A 116 10.05 -8.92 -0.58
N PRO A 117 8.98 -9.67 -0.91
CA PRO A 117 9.10 -11.10 -1.18
C PRO A 117 10.03 -11.35 -2.37
N ASP A 118 10.94 -12.32 -2.24
CA ASP A 118 11.79 -12.72 -3.36
C ASP A 118 10.94 -13.30 -4.51
N GLY A 119 10.95 -12.60 -5.64
CA GLY A 119 10.31 -13.04 -6.88
C GLY A 119 8.78 -12.87 -6.92
N ARG A 120 8.20 -13.23 -8.07
CA ARG A 120 6.75 -13.15 -8.30
C ARG A 120 5.99 -14.11 -7.40
N GLN A 121 5.20 -13.57 -6.48
CA GLN A 121 4.33 -14.38 -5.64
C GLN A 121 3.04 -14.71 -6.36
N LEU A 122 2.45 -15.86 -6.02
CA LEU A 122 1.13 -16.25 -6.50
C LEU A 122 0.06 -15.75 -5.53
N CYS A 123 -1.03 -15.22 -6.08
CA CYS A 123 -2.23 -14.94 -5.29
C CYS A 123 -2.85 -16.26 -4.80
N TYR A 124 -3.14 -16.39 -3.50
CA TYR A 124 -3.74 -17.60 -2.93
C TYR A 124 -5.08 -17.99 -3.58
N ARG A 125 -5.80 -17.00 -4.13
CA ARG A 125 -7.16 -17.16 -4.65
C ARG A 125 -7.20 -17.49 -6.14
N CYS A 126 -6.55 -16.68 -6.99
CA CYS A 126 -6.52 -16.92 -8.43
C CYS A 126 -5.31 -17.71 -8.92
N GLU A 127 -4.32 -17.96 -8.04
CA GLU A 127 -3.11 -18.73 -8.34
C GLU A 127 -2.24 -18.16 -9.47
N LEU A 128 -2.49 -16.90 -9.86
CA LEU A 128 -1.71 -16.18 -10.85
C LEU A 128 -0.56 -15.39 -10.19
N PRO A 129 0.58 -15.24 -10.87
CA PRO A 129 1.64 -14.33 -10.47
C PRO A 129 1.09 -12.91 -10.33
N THR A 130 1.45 -12.23 -9.24
CA THR A 130 1.17 -10.82 -9.06
C THR A 130 2.48 -10.04 -8.96
N ASP A 131 2.58 -8.96 -9.72
CA ASP A 131 3.67 -8.00 -9.61
C ASP A 131 3.50 -7.09 -8.37
N GLU A 132 2.39 -7.23 -7.61
CA GLU A 132 2.09 -6.45 -6.41
C GLU A 132 1.55 -7.34 -5.26
N PRO A 133 2.40 -8.20 -4.68
CA PRO A 133 1.97 -9.13 -3.65
C PRO A 133 1.60 -8.44 -2.33
N VAL A 134 0.35 -8.63 -1.90
CA VAL A 134 -0.14 -8.19 -0.58
C VAL A 134 -0.10 -9.36 0.38
N ILE A 135 0.54 -9.21 1.54
CA ILE A 135 0.51 -10.22 2.61
C ILE A 135 -0.88 -10.15 3.24
N VAL A 136 -1.60 -11.26 3.21
CA VAL A 136 -2.94 -11.37 3.81
C VAL A 136 -2.93 -12.25 5.07
N ASP A 137 -1.91 -13.11 5.22
CA ASP A 137 -1.76 -13.95 6.39
C ASP A 137 -0.31 -14.37 6.60
N ILE A 138 0.06 -14.62 7.85
CA ILE A 138 1.33 -15.26 8.20
C ILE A 138 0.98 -16.45 9.09
N GLN A 139 1.08 -17.65 8.53
CA GLN A 139 0.80 -18.89 9.26
C GLN A 139 2.04 -19.32 10.02
N HIS A 140 2.00 -19.23 11.34
CA HIS A 140 3.05 -19.73 12.21
C HIS A 140 2.89 -21.26 12.36
N GLY A 141 3.88 -22.03 11.89
CA GLY A 141 3.92 -23.47 12.11
C GLY A 141 4.58 -23.79 13.45
N ALA A 142 3.97 -24.65 14.26
CA ALA A 142 4.54 -25.08 15.54
C ALA A 142 5.85 -25.90 15.41
N SER A 143 6.22 -26.33 14.20
CA SER A 143 7.43 -27.14 13.95
C SER A 143 8.04 -26.95 12.54
N GLY A 144 7.78 -25.83 11.87
CA GLY A 144 8.31 -25.56 10.53
C GLY A 144 8.32 -24.06 10.21
N ALA A 145 9.05 -23.67 9.15
CA ALA A 145 9.08 -22.29 8.68
C ALA A 145 7.64 -21.81 8.41
N GLY A 146 7.29 -20.68 9.01
CA GLY A 146 5.96 -20.09 8.82
C GLY A 146 5.68 -19.83 7.34
N ARG A 147 4.43 -19.97 6.92
CA ARG A 147 4.02 -19.72 5.53
C ARG A 147 3.34 -18.37 5.41
N THR A 148 3.97 -17.45 4.69
CA THR A 148 3.36 -16.18 4.28
C THR A 148 2.38 -16.43 3.14
N ILE A 149 1.15 -15.94 3.28
CA ILE A 149 0.12 -16.03 2.25
C ILE A 149 -0.01 -14.68 1.55
N TYR A 150 0.11 -14.71 0.23
CA TYR A 150 -0.01 -13.54 -0.62
C TYR A 150 -1.34 -13.52 -1.39
N ALA A 151 -1.85 -12.33 -1.67
CA ALA A 151 -2.97 -12.10 -2.57
C ALA A 151 -2.63 -10.98 -3.57
N CYS A 152 -3.25 -11.03 -4.76
CA CYS A 152 -3.25 -9.87 -5.65
C CYS A 152 -4.15 -8.77 -5.07
N PRO A 153 -3.98 -7.49 -5.47
CA PRO A 153 -4.73 -6.37 -4.91
C PRO A 153 -6.26 -6.54 -4.91
N THR A 154 -6.81 -7.18 -5.95
CA THR A 154 -8.26 -7.47 -6.05
C THR A 154 -8.74 -8.41 -4.94
N HIS A 155 -8.00 -9.50 -4.70
CA HIS A 155 -8.40 -10.52 -3.73
C HIS A 155 -7.97 -10.19 -2.30
N ALA A 156 -6.99 -9.30 -2.11
CA ALA A 156 -6.58 -8.84 -0.79
C ALA A 156 -7.72 -8.10 -0.07
N ARG A 157 -8.54 -7.32 -0.80
CA ARG A 157 -9.66 -6.54 -0.24
C ARG A 157 -10.80 -7.41 0.31
N SER A 158 -10.95 -8.62 -0.21
CA SER A 158 -11.99 -9.57 0.19
C SER A 158 -11.40 -10.78 0.91
N TYR A 159 -10.22 -10.64 1.51
CA TYR A 159 -9.55 -11.74 2.18
C TYR A 159 -10.37 -12.20 3.39
N ASP A 160 -10.67 -13.50 3.40
CA ASP A 160 -11.34 -14.19 4.49
C ASP A 160 -10.45 -15.36 4.92
N ARG A 161 -9.91 -15.27 6.15
CA ARG A 161 -9.00 -16.26 6.73
C ARG A 161 -9.64 -17.63 6.83
N ASP A 162 -10.92 -17.71 7.20
CA ASP A 162 -11.61 -18.96 7.45
C ASP A 162 -11.80 -19.75 6.15
N ALA A 163 -12.18 -19.04 5.08
CA ALA A 163 -12.27 -19.61 3.74
C ALA A 163 -10.93 -20.15 3.22
N VAL A 164 -9.81 -19.52 3.59
CA VAL A 164 -8.46 -19.97 3.21
C VAL A 164 -8.08 -21.25 3.96
N THR A 165 -8.31 -21.29 5.27
CA THR A 165 -8.07 -22.50 6.07
C THR A 165 -8.90 -23.67 5.58
N GLU A 166 -10.17 -23.44 5.22
CA GLU A 166 -11.05 -24.49 4.70
C GLU A 166 -10.58 -25.00 3.33
N ALA A 167 -10.21 -24.11 2.40
CA ALA A 167 -9.69 -24.49 1.09
C ALA A 167 -8.36 -25.26 1.20
N ALA A 168 -7.48 -24.88 2.14
CA ALA A 168 -6.25 -25.60 2.42
C ALA A 168 -6.52 -26.99 3.02
N ALA A 169 -7.49 -27.11 3.92
CA ALA A 169 -7.91 -28.39 4.49
C ALA A 169 -8.49 -29.33 3.41
N ARG A 170 -9.34 -28.81 2.51
CA ARG A 170 -9.90 -29.57 1.39
C ARG A 170 -8.82 -30.06 0.41
N ARG A 171 -7.84 -29.21 0.05
CA ARG A 171 -6.70 -29.62 -0.80
C ARG A 171 -5.89 -30.76 -0.18
N ARG A 172 -5.53 -30.64 1.11
CA ARG A 172 -4.80 -31.71 1.84
C ARG A 172 -5.61 -33.00 1.95
N ALA A 173 -6.94 -32.93 1.99
CA ALA A 173 -7.79 -34.12 1.99
C ALA A 173 -7.82 -34.80 0.62
N LEU A 174 -7.88 -34.01 -0.47
CA LEU A 174 -7.82 -34.52 -1.85
C LEU A 174 -6.46 -35.14 -2.19
N GLU A 175 -5.37 -34.53 -1.75
CA GLU A 175 -4.00 -35.05 -1.95
C GLU A 175 -3.81 -36.39 -1.23
N ARG A 176 -4.30 -36.52 0.02
CA ARG A 176 -4.25 -37.78 0.78
C ARG A 176 -5.14 -38.88 0.20
N GLY A 177 -6.22 -38.51 -0.49
CA GLY A 177 -7.10 -39.44 -1.20
C GLY A 177 -6.54 -39.94 -2.53
N ARG A 178 -5.62 -39.19 -3.18
CA ARG A 178 -4.96 -39.59 -4.43
C ARG A 178 -3.75 -40.51 -4.24
N THR A 179 -3.21 -40.59 -3.03
CA THR A 179 -2.06 -41.45 -2.68
C THR A 179 -2.49 -42.84 -2.18
N ARG A 180 -3.70 -43.29 -2.47
CA ARG A 180 -4.25 -44.58 -2.02
C ARG A 180 -4.69 -45.45 -3.18
#